data_AF-A0A401H0Z4-F1
#
_entry.id   AF-A0A401H0Z4-F1
#
_cell.length_a   1.000
_cell.length_b   1.000
_cell.length_c   1.000
_cell.angle_alpha   90.00
_cell.angle_beta   90.00
_cell.angle_gamma   90.00
#
_symmetry.space_group_name_H-M   'P 1'
#
loop_
_entity.id
_entity.type
_entity.pdbx_description
1 polymer ?
#
loop_
_entity_poly.entity_id
_entity_poly.type
_entity_poly.pdbx_seq_one_letter_code
_entity_poly.pdbx_strand_id
1 'polypeptide(L)'
;MRLLVTFFPDIELMPFELSDDYTDSSVVLSVAVIGDPHFKPILPASDDEDDEGGYSGSSESDHYAVDSEDEDENVLHSDYATIYRGIMTRNDTGTCTDVVLKCSYRNRHADIVEEGSFYVNQLKPLQGDAVPECYCLFRGTGPKGYEIVCIVLEDCGKTVGSPFATLPLLDRTRILSQLVKIHYAGVMHRDVHEGHVVERGGIFKIIDFHDAVGHEPACDFRFADDLHAGEPEPDGDEAGCIPLWRQCKEFEIWDDGRIFIPLSGMAFRRCNGWPRQEVIDKLMPSCISHWNTIVKHALQEYFHLIQKELDNGVSMELLKKNANERFLKSLRPADVVPNFVFPQYRRT
;
A
#
# COMPACT_ATOMS: atom_id res chain seq x y z
N MET A 1 10.52 -24.53 -21.06
CA MET A 1 9.33 -24.60 -20.18
C MET A 1 8.07 -24.32 -21.01
N ARG A 2 6.88 -24.76 -20.61
CA ARG A 2 5.58 -24.37 -21.21
C ARG A 2 4.55 -24.13 -20.12
N LEU A 3 3.58 -23.24 -20.37
CA LEU A 3 2.48 -22.99 -19.45
C LEU A 3 1.16 -23.38 -20.08
N LEU A 4 0.49 -24.36 -19.48
CA LEU A 4 -0.89 -24.70 -19.77
C LEU A 4 -1.78 -23.96 -18.77
N VAL A 5 -2.54 -22.97 -19.24
CA VAL A 5 -3.51 -22.28 -18.40
C VAL A 5 -4.90 -22.80 -18.73
N THR A 6 -5.54 -23.44 -17.76
CA THR A 6 -6.90 -23.95 -17.93
C THR A 6 -7.90 -22.84 -17.66
N PHE A 7 -8.08 -21.96 -18.66
CA PHE A 7 -9.29 -21.15 -18.83
C PHE A 7 -10.26 -21.93 -19.72
N PHE A 8 -11.56 -21.70 -19.68
CA PHE A 8 -12.46 -22.31 -20.65
C PHE A 8 -12.33 -21.56 -21.99
N PRO A 9 -11.74 -22.08 -23.11
CA PRO A 9 -10.95 -23.31 -23.34
C PRO A 9 -9.43 -23.15 -23.11
N ASP A 10 -8.73 -24.27 -22.85
CA ASP A 10 -7.32 -24.31 -22.45
C ASP A 10 -6.42 -23.47 -23.36
N ILE A 11 -5.60 -22.60 -22.78
CA ILE A 11 -4.66 -21.74 -23.49
C ILE A 11 -3.24 -22.26 -23.21
N GLU A 12 -2.52 -22.60 -24.28
CA GLU A 12 -1.08 -22.89 -24.21
C GLU A 12 -0.31 -21.59 -24.42
N LEU A 13 0.48 -21.20 -23.43
CA LEU A 13 1.38 -20.05 -23.50
C LEU A 13 2.83 -20.53 -23.47
N MET A 14 3.67 -19.91 -24.30
CA MET A 14 5.08 -20.23 -24.44
C MET A 14 5.92 -19.19 -23.69
N PRO A 15 7.07 -19.56 -23.09
CA PRO A 15 7.93 -18.60 -22.42
C PRO A 15 8.37 -17.49 -23.36
N PHE A 16 8.46 -16.28 -22.83
CA PHE A 16 9.07 -15.16 -23.51
C PHE A 16 10.60 -15.31 -23.42
N GLU A 17 11.30 -15.13 -24.54
CA GLU A 17 12.77 -15.21 -24.61
C GLU A 17 13.42 -13.95 -24.01
N LEU A 18 13.31 -13.76 -22.69
CA LEU A 18 13.98 -12.66 -21.98
C LEU A 18 15.28 -13.09 -21.28
N SER A 19 15.50 -14.39 -21.02
CA SER A 19 16.76 -14.89 -20.44
C SER A 19 17.04 -16.35 -20.76
N ASP A 20 18.32 -16.72 -20.82
CA ASP A 20 18.81 -18.07 -21.15
C ASP A 20 18.51 -19.15 -20.09
N ASP A 21 18.04 -18.74 -18.90
CA ASP A 21 17.86 -19.64 -17.73
C ASP A 21 16.63 -20.56 -17.83
N TYR A 22 15.69 -20.30 -18.75
CA TYR A 22 14.39 -21.02 -18.85
C TYR A 22 14.33 -22.08 -19.97
N THR A 23 15.49 -22.54 -20.43
CA THR A 23 15.66 -23.34 -21.65
C THR A 23 15.30 -24.82 -21.53
N ASP A 24 14.94 -25.33 -20.34
CA ASP A 24 14.46 -26.72 -20.24
C ASP A 24 13.04 -26.84 -20.81
N SER A 25 12.97 -27.19 -22.09
CA SER A 25 11.73 -27.42 -22.83
C SER A 25 10.88 -28.58 -22.27
N SER A 26 11.40 -29.40 -21.35
CA SER A 26 10.69 -30.56 -20.79
C SER A 26 9.75 -30.21 -19.62
N VAL A 27 9.94 -29.06 -18.96
CA VAL A 27 9.12 -28.64 -17.82
C VAL A 27 7.80 -28.03 -18.32
N VAL A 28 6.68 -28.61 -17.90
CA VAL A 28 5.33 -28.09 -18.13
C VAL A 28 4.75 -27.62 -16.79
N LEU A 29 4.33 -26.35 -16.77
CA LEU A 29 3.58 -25.75 -15.68
C LEU A 29 2.10 -25.79 -16.07
N SER A 30 1.24 -26.23 -15.15
CA SER A 30 -0.20 -26.22 -15.35
C SER A 30 -0.83 -25.32 -14.30
N VAL A 31 -1.56 -24.29 -14.73
CA VAL A 31 -2.21 -23.35 -13.80
C VAL A 31 -3.72 -23.47 -13.91
N ALA A 32 -4.33 -23.83 -12.78
CA ALA A 32 -5.77 -23.81 -12.62
C ALA A 32 -6.19 -22.48 -11.97
N VAL A 33 -6.94 -21.66 -12.69
CA VAL A 33 -7.48 -20.40 -12.17
C VAL A 33 -8.63 -20.68 -11.20
N ILE A 34 -8.67 -19.92 -10.10
CA ILE A 34 -9.70 -20.01 -9.08
C ILE A 34 -10.82 -19.03 -9.45
N GLY A 35 -12.08 -19.49 -9.40
CA GLY A 35 -13.27 -18.69 -9.76
C GLY A 35 -13.85 -19.03 -11.14
N ASP A 36 -14.99 -18.42 -11.49
CA ASP A 36 -15.52 -18.49 -12.87
C ASP A 36 -14.77 -17.44 -13.70
N PRO A 37 -13.92 -17.83 -14.67
CA PRO A 37 -13.30 -16.88 -15.56
C PRO A 37 -14.36 -16.43 -16.57
N HIS A 38 -15.27 -15.56 -16.16
CA HIS A 38 -16.12 -14.85 -17.09
C HIS A 38 -15.21 -13.97 -17.97
N PHE A 39 -14.81 -14.54 -19.10
CA PHE A 39 -14.06 -13.86 -20.14
C PHE A 39 -14.96 -12.77 -20.74
N LYS A 40 -14.97 -11.61 -20.10
CA LYS A 40 -15.49 -10.37 -20.66
C LYS A 40 -14.27 -9.65 -21.24
N PRO A 41 -13.94 -9.85 -22.53
CA PRO A 41 -12.94 -9.00 -23.15
C PRO A 41 -13.43 -7.57 -22.94
N ILE A 42 -12.57 -6.71 -22.38
CA ILE A 42 -12.82 -5.27 -22.37
C ILE A 42 -13.02 -4.90 -23.84
N LEU A 43 -14.28 -4.72 -24.24
CA LEU A 43 -14.60 -4.30 -25.59
C LEU A 43 -14.01 -2.90 -25.72
N PRO A 44 -13.40 -2.55 -26.87
CA PRO A 44 -13.08 -1.15 -27.09
C PRO A 44 -14.37 -0.37 -26.87
N ALA A 45 -14.31 0.76 -26.17
CA ALA A 45 -15.26 1.82 -26.46
C ALA A 45 -15.24 1.95 -27.98
N SER A 46 -16.39 1.79 -28.63
CA SER A 46 -16.44 1.85 -30.08
C SER A 46 -15.83 3.18 -30.49
N ASP A 47 -14.71 3.11 -31.21
CA ASP A 47 -14.19 4.21 -32.01
C ASP A 47 -15.18 4.41 -33.17
N ASP A 48 -16.40 4.82 -32.84
CA ASP A 48 -17.32 5.44 -33.78
C ASP A 48 -16.89 6.91 -33.87
N GLU A 49 -15.83 7.14 -34.64
CA GLU A 49 -15.62 8.42 -35.31
C GLU A 49 -16.81 8.65 -36.24
N ASP A 50 -17.64 9.66 -35.93
CA ASP A 50 -18.21 10.65 -36.86
C ASP A 50 -19.51 11.24 -36.28
N ASP A 51 -19.40 12.26 -35.42
CA ASP A 51 -20.41 13.32 -35.43
C ASP A 51 -19.81 14.67 -35.01
N GLU A 52 -19.69 15.57 -36.00
CA GLU A 52 -19.37 16.98 -35.80
C GLU A 52 -20.52 17.66 -35.04
N GLY A 53 -20.32 17.99 -33.76
CA GLY A 53 -21.31 18.76 -33.01
C GLY A 53 -20.81 19.26 -31.67
N GLY A 54 -20.31 20.50 -31.64
CA GLY A 54 -19.69 21.08 -30.46
C GLY A 54 -20.64 21.26 -29.26
N TYR A 55 -20.10 21.05 -28.06
CA TYR A 55 -20.56 21.70 -26.84
C TYR A 55 -19.46 21.65 -25.78
N SER A 56 -19.18 22.80 -25.17
CA SER A 56 -18.36 22.97 -23.98
C SER A 56 -19.08 22.45 -22.73
N GLY A 57 -18.44 21.63 -21.91
CA GLY A 57 -18.98 21.21 -20.62
C GLY A 57 -17.93 20.52 -19.76
N SER A 58 -17.93 20.85 -18.48
CA SER A 58 -16.99 20.49 -17.42
C SER A 58 -17.00 19.02 -17.00
N SER A 59 -15.88 18.62 -16.40
CA SER A 59 -15.67 17.52 -15.43
C SER A 59 -16.89 16.73 -14.95
N GLU A 60 -16.81 15.40 -15.06
CA GLU A 60 -17.12 14.48 -13.97
C GLU A 60 -16.49 13.11 -14.27
N SER A 61 -15.74 12.61 -13.31
CA SER A 61 -15.12 11.28 -13.29
C SER A 61 -16.19 10.25 -12.95
N ASP A 62 -16.69 9.56 -13.97
CA ASP A 62 -17.66 8.49 -13.78
C ASP A 62 -16.96 7.22 -13.27
N HIS A 63 -17.08 7.01 -11.96
CA HIS A 63 -16.87 5.72 -11.31
C HIS A 63 -17.98 4.76 -11.78
N TYR A 64 -17.64 3.76 -12.59
CA TYR A 64 -18.53 2.63 -12.81
C TYR A 64 -18.54 1.74 -11.56
N ALA A 65 -19.56 1.92 -10.73
CA ALA A 65 -19.95 0.95 -9.72
C ALA A 65 -20.61 -0.25 -10.41
N VAL A 66 -19.96 -1.41 -10.36
CA VAL A 66 -20.59 -2.71 -10.63
C VAL A 66 -20.96 -3.32 -9.29
N ASP A 67 -22.27 -3.32 -9.00
CA ASP A 67 -22.88 -4.15 -7.96
C ASP A 67 -22.76 -5.62 -8.37
N SER A 68 -21.80 -6.33 -7.80
CA SER A 68 -21.82 -7.79 -7.68
C SER A 68 -21.16 -8.19 -6.36
N GLU A 69 -21.92 -8.07 -5.28
CA GLU A 69 -21.57 -8.63 -3.98
C GLU A 69 -21.58 -10.17 -4.14
N ASP A 70 -20.38 -10.76 -4.15
CA ASP A 70 -20.03 -12.19 -3.87
C ASP A 70 -19.40 -13.06 -4.98
N GLU A 71 -19.20 -12.63 -6.24
CA GLU A 71 -18.67 -13.54 -7.29
C GLU A 71 -17.24 -13.33 -7.84
N ASP A 72 -16.52 -12.22 -7.57
CA ASP A 72 -15.22 -11.96 -8.25
C ASP A 72 -14.02 -11.60 -7.33
N GLU A 73 -13.87 -12.22 -6.14
CA GLU A 73 -12.65 -11.99 -5.32
C GLU A 73 -11.34 -12.46 -6.02
N ASN A 74 -11.43 -13.31 -7.05
CA ASN A 74 -10.29 -13.96 -7.70
C ASN A 74 -9.89 -13.35 -9.05
N VAL A 75 -10.66 -12.37 -9.54
CA VAL A 75 -10.39 -11.68 -10.80
C VAL A 75 -10.40 -10.17 -10.54
N LEU A 76 -9.28 -9.51 -10.84
CA LEU A 76 -9.19 -8.05 -10.77
C LEU A 76 -8.93 -7.48 -12.16
N HIS A 77 -9.60 -6.40 -12.50
CA HIS A 77 -9.39 -5.69 -13.74
C HIS A 77 -8.62 -4.39 -13.46
N SER A 78 -7.52 -4.17 -14.18
CA SER A 78 -6.85 -2.88 -14.30
C SER A 78 -7.00 -2.34 -15.72
N ASP A 79 -6.59 -1.09 -15.94
CA ASP A 79 -6.71 -0.41 -17.24
C ASP A 79 -5.92 -1.09 -18.37
N TYR A 80 -4.94 -1.96 -18.05
CA TYR A 80 -4.05 -2.58 -19.02
C TYR A 80 -3.88 -4.11 -18.83
N ALA A 81 -4.41 -4.69 -17.75
CA ALA A 81 -4.32 -6.12 -17.46
C ALA A 81 -5.54 -6.67 -16.74
N THR A 82 -5.74 -7.99 -16.84
CA THR A 82 -6.62 -8.76 -15.96
C THR A 82 -5.78 -9.68 -15.09
N ILE A 83 -6.04 -9.64 -13.80
CA ILE A 83 -5.34 -10.37 -12.76
C ILE A 83 -6.18 -11.56 -12.36
N TYR A 84 -5.59 -12.75 -12.33
CA TYR A 84 -6.24 -13.98 -11.92
C TYR A 84 -5.45 -14.63 -10.79
N ARG A 85 -6.13 -15.15 -9.77
CA ARG A 85 -5.51 -16.07 -8.81
C ARG A 85 -5.59 -17.51 -9.33
N GLY A 86 -4.57 -18.30 -9.08
CA GLY A 86 -4.51 -19.69 -9.52
C GLY A 86 -3.61 -20.57 -8.68
N ILE A 87 -3.67 -21.86 -8.95
CA ILE A 87 -2.75 -22.86 -8.39
C ILE A 87 -1.89 -23.38 -9.53
N MET A 88 -0.59 -23.10 -9.46
CA MET A 88 0.41 -23.62 -10.39
C MET A 88 0.90 -24.98 -9.92
N THR A 89 0.79 -25.98 -10.78
CA THR A 89 1.36 -27.32 -10.55
C THR A 89 2.56 -27.52 -11.47
N ARG A 90 3.68 -27.91 -10.88
CA ARG A 90 4.87 -28.38 -11.60
C ARG A 90 4.74 -29.86 -11.92
N ASN A 91 4.72 -30.23 -13.19
CA ASN A 91 4.46 -31.62 -13.59
C ASN A 91 5.63 -32.58 -13.29
N ASP A 92 6.84 -32.07 -13.19
CA ASP A 92 8.05 -32.85 -12.87
C ASP A 92 8.12 -33.24 -11.38
N THR A 93 7.70 -32.36 -10.49
CA THR A 93 7.78 -32.55 -9.03
C THR A 93 6.43 -32.83 -8.36
N GLY A 94 5.33 -32.48 -9.02
CA GLY A 94 3.98 -32.48 -8.44
C GLY A 94 3.75 -31.37 -7.40
N THR A 95 4.65 -30.38 -7.29
CA THR A 95 4.50 -29.29 -6.31
C THR A 95 3.44 -28.30 -6.77
N CYS A 96 2.57 -27.90 -5.85
CA CYS A 96 1.55 -26.87 -6.06
C CYS A 96 1.95 -25.57 -5.36
N THR A 97 1.78 -24.45 -6.05
CA THR A 97 2.09 -23.10 -5.55
C THR A 97 0.95 -22.15 -5.89
N ASP A 98 0.54 -21.31 -4.94
CA ASP A 98 -0.42 -20.23 -5.20
C ASP A 98 0.25 -19.16 -6.05
N VAL A 99 -0.40 -18.79 -7.16
CA VAL A 99 0.13 -17.82 -8.13
C VAL A 99 -0.91 -16.77 -8.50
N VAL A 100 -0.39 -15.64 -8.97
CA VAL A 100 -1.14 -14.60 -9.65
C VAL A 100 -0.71 -14.56 -11.11
N LEU A 101 -1.68 -14.59 -12.02
CA LEU A 101 -1.47 -14.39 -13.44
C LEU A 101 -1.92 -12.97 -13.79
N LYS A 102 -1.00 -12.15 -14.27
CA LYS A 102 -1.33 -10.82 -14.80
C LYS A 102 -1.25 -10.89 -16.32
N CYS A 103 -2.42 -10.87 -16.95
CA CYS A 103 -2.59 -11.08 -18.38
C CYS A 103 -2.98 -9.76 -19.05
N SER A 104 -2.24 -9.34 -20.05
CA SER A 104 -2.68 -8.28 -20.96
C SER A 104 -3.28 -8.88 -22.22
N TYR A 105 -4.36 -8.24 -22.67
CA TYR A 105 -5.03 -8.54 -23.92
C TYR A 105 -4.85 -7.32 -24.85
N ARG A 106 -4.38 -7.55 -26.08
CA ARG A 106 -4.28 -6.55 -27.16
C ARG A 106 -3.16 -5.50 -27.00
N ASN A 107 -3.44 -4.22 -27.22
CA ASN A 107 -2.43 -3.19 -27.54
C ASN A 107 -1.54 -2.76 -26.34
N ARG A 108 -1.65 -3.42 -25.19
CA ARG A 108 -0.92 -3.12 -23.94
C ARG A 108 0.10 -4.20 -23.57
N HIS A 109 0.45 -5.07 -24.52
CA HIS A 109 1.48 -6.10 -24.31
C HIS A 109 2.84 -5.52 -23.92
N ALA A 110 3.18 -4.34 -24.44
CA ALA A 110 4.44 -3.66 -24.14
C ALA A 110 4.60 -3.41 -22.63
N ASP A 111 3.53 -2.99 -21.96
CA ASP A 111 3.54 -2.65 -20.53
C ASP A 111 3.84 -3.89 -19.66
N ILE A 112 3.25 -5.06 -19.98
CA ILE A 112 3.55 -6.32 -19.26
C ILE A 112 4.96 -6.84 -19.57
N VAL A 113 5.43 -6.66 -20.81
CA VAL A 113 6.80 -7.06 -21.18
C VAL A 113 7.83 -6.19 -20.45
N GLU A 114 7.59 -4.88 -20.38
CA GLU A 114 8.43 -3.93 -19.67
C GLU A 114 8.45 -4.24 -18.17
N GLU A 115 7.29 -4.42 -17.54
CA GLU A 115 7.19 -4.86 -16.15
C GLU A 115 7.95 -6.17 -15.91
N GLY A 116 7.71 -7.19 -16.75
CA GLY A 116 8.38 -8.48 -16.66
C GLY A 116 9.89 -8.39 -16.80
N SER A 117 10.39 -7.42 -17.57
CA SER A 117 11.83 -7.19 -17.73
C SER A 117 12.50 -6.78 -16.41
N PHE A 118 11.83 -6.02 -15.54
CA PHE A 118 12.37 -5.67 -14.22
C PHE A 118 12.51 -6.91 -13.33
N TYR A 119 11.50 -7.78 -13.33
CA TYR A 119 11.52 -9.04 -12.58
C TYR A 119 12.66 -9.96 -13.01
N VAL A 120 12.88 -10.10 -14.32
CA VAL A 120 13.91 -10.99 -14.88
C VAL A 120 15.32 -10.42 -14.68
N ASN A 121 15.46 -9.10 -14.63
CA ASN A 121 16.74 -8.42 -14.55
C ASN A 121 17.00 -7.84 -13.14
N GLN A 122 16.69 -6.56 -12.92
CA GLN A 122 17.10 -5.80 -11.73
C GLN A 122 16.51 -6.37 -10.43
N LEU A 123 15.27 -6.83 -10.44
CA LEU A 123 14.56 -7.30 -9.25
C LEU A 123 14.83 -8.78 -8.93
N LYS A 124 15.52 -9.53 -9.80
CA LYS A 124 15.83 -10.95 -9.61
C LYS A 124 16.42 -11.27 -8.22
N PRO A 125 17.35 -10.47 -7.65
CA PRO A 125 17.91 -10.74 -6.31
C PRO A 125 16.92 -10.50 -5.16
N LEU A 126 15.79 -9.83 -5.42
CA LEU A 126 14.81 -9.42 -4.42
C LEU A 126 13.54 -10.29 -4.42
N GLN A 127 13.42 -11.19 -5.38
CA GLN A 127 12.29 -12.11 -5.51
C GLN A 127 12.15 -13.01 -4.27
N GLY A 128 10.92 -13.13 -3.77
CA GLY A 128 10.61 -13.86 -2.54
C GLY A 128 10.80 -13.04 -1.26
N ASP A 129 11.50 -11.90 -1.32
CA ASP A 129 11.77 -11.01 -0.18
C ASP A 129 11.03 -9.67 -0.30
N ALA A 130 11.48 -8.78 -1.19
CA ALA A 130 10.90 -7.43 -1.35
C ALA A 130 9.81 -7.38 -2.43
N VAL A 131 9.88 -8.31 -3.38
CA VAL A 131 8.93 -8.46 -4.50
C VAL A 131 8.53 -9.93 -4.64
N PRO A 132 7.41 -10.25 -5.32
CA PRO A 132 7.03 -11.63 -5.59
C PRO A 132 8.09 -12.42 -6.35
N GLU A 133 8.14 -13.74 -6.15
CA GLU A 133 8.80 -14.60 -7.13
C GLU A 133 8.12 -14.47 -8.50
N CYS A 134 8.91 -14.32 -9.56
CA CYS A 134 8.46 -14.32 -10.94
C CYS A 134 8.87 -15.64 -11.60
N TYR A 135 7.87 -16.48 -11.86
CA TYR A 135 8.09 -17.81 -12.42
C TYR A 135 8.40 -17.75 -13.91
N CYS A 136 7.71 -16.89 -14.65
CA CYS A 136 8.05 -16.57 -16.03
C CYS A 136 7.18 -15.43 -16.59
N LEU A 137 7.65 -14.87 -17.70
CA LEU A 137 6.84 -14.14 -18.66
C LEU A 137 6.47 -15.10 -19.81
N PHE A 138 5.21 -15.14 -20.19
CA PHE A 138 4.68 -15.98 -21.25
C PHE A 138 3.98 -15.17 -22.33
N ARG A 139 3.97 -15.72 -23.54
CA ARG A 139 3.28 -15.20 -24.71
C ARG A 139 2.55 -16.33 -25.42
N GLY A 140 1.36 -16.06 -25.93
CA GLY A 140 0.63 -17.02 -26.73
C GLY A 140 -0.52 -16.40 -27.47
N THR A 141 -1.42 -17.25 -27.94
CA THR A 141 -2.59 -16.83 -28.72
C THR A 141 -3.84 -17.38 -28.05
N GLY A 142 -4.70 -16.48 -27.61
CA GLY A 142 -5.98 -16.81 -27.00
C GLY A 142 -7.04 -17.27 -27.99
N PRO A 143 -8.23 -17.63 -27.48
CA PRO A 143 -9.39 -17.92 -28.30
C PRO A 143 -9.66 -16.74 -29.25
N LYS A 144 -9.89 -17.03 -30.54
CA LYS A 144 -10.09 -16.04 -31.63
C LYS A 144 -8.81 -15.37 -32.18
N GLY A 145 -7.62 -15.86 -31.83
CA GLY A 145 -6.39 -15.44 -32.49
C GLY A 145 -5.74 -14.18 -31.91
N TYR A 146 -6.26 -13.64 -30.81
CA TYR A 146 -5.65 -12.51 -30.13
C TYR A 146 -4.38 -12.95 -29.40
N GLU A 147 -3.33 -12.17 -29.52
CA GLU A 147 -2.14 -12.36 -28.72
C GLU A 147 -2.44 -12.08 -27.23
N ILE A 148 -1.82 -12.89 -26.37
CA ILE A 148 -1.86 -12.78 -24.91
C ILE A 148 -0.43 -12.72 -24.41
N VAL A 149 -0.15 -11.78 -23.52
CA VAL A 149 1.08 -11.74 -22.71
C VAL A 149 0.70 -11.89 -21.25
N CYS A 150 1.39 -12.77 -20.53
CA CYS A 150 1.08 -13.12 -19.15
C CYS A 150 2.36 -13.20 -18.32
N ILE A 151 2.41 -12.49 -17.20
CA ILE A 151 3.42 -12.72 -16.16
C ILE A 151 2.80 -13.57 -15.05
N VAL A 152 3.53 -14.59 -14.60
CA VAL A 152 3.11 -15.47 -13.51
C VAL A 152 3.99 -15.19 -12.29
N LEU A 153 3.34 -14.72 -11.22
CA LEU A 153 3.98 -14.27 -9.98
C LEU A 153 3.49 -15.12 -8.80
N GLU A 154 4.28 -15.16 -7.72
CA GLU A 154 3.86 -15.67 -6.41
C GLU A 154 2.62 -14.90 -5.90
N ASP A 155 1.60 -15.62 -5.42
CA ASP A 155 0.52 -14.99 -4.67
C ASP A 155 1.02 -14.59 -3.28
N CYS A 156 1.21 -13.29 -3.08
CA CYS A 156 1.77 -12.71 -1.86
C CYS A 156 0.71 -12.21 -0.87
N GLY A 157 -0.55 -12.62 -1.01
CA GLY A 157 -1.63 -12.32 -0.05
C GLY A 157 -2.59 -11.24 -0.52
N LYS A 158 -3.00 -10.35 0.40
CA LYS A 158 -3.97 -9.29 0.14
C LYS A 158 -3.29 -7.93 0.12
N THR A 159 -3.85 -6.99 -0.61
CA THR A 159 -3.36 -5.61 -0.63
C THR A 159 -3.56 -4.96 0.74
N VAL A 160 -2.73 -3.97 1.05
CA VAL A 160 -2.95 -3.11 2.20
C VAL A 160 -4.23 -2.31 1.94
N GLY A 161 -5.28 -2.55 2.74
CA GLY A 161 -6.59 -1.92 2.53
C GLY A 161 -6.78 -0.56 3.20
N SER A 162 -5.79 -0.10 3.98
CA SER A 162 -5.87 1.11 4.80
C SER A 162 -4.76 2.09 4.42
N PRO A 163 -5.02 3.41 4.39
CA PRO A 163 -4.00 4.40 4.03
C PRO A 163 -2.71 4.22 4.83
N PHE A 164 -1.54 4.40 4.20
CA PHE A 164 -0.24 4.16 4.85
C PHE A 164 -0.10 4.92 6.15
N ALA A 165 -0.54 6.17 6.22
CA ALA A 165 -0.52 7.01 7.42
C ALA A 165 -1.25 6.37 8.63
N THR A 166 -2.23 5.50 8.40
CA THR A 166 -3.01 4.83 9.45
C THR A 166 -2.41 3.50 9.92
N LEU A 167 -1.40 2.98 9.22
CA LEU A 167 -0.70 1.76 9.62
C LEU A 167 0.17 2.00 10.86
N PRO A 168 0.40 0.96 11.69
CA PRO A 168 1.41 1.01 12.73
C PRO A 168 2.77 1.45 12.17
N LEU A 169 3.49 2.32 12.88
CA LEU A 169 4.80 2.83 12.45
C LEU A 169 5.76 1.71 12.03
N LEU A 170 5.76 0.59 12.77
CA LEU A 170 6.57 -0.58 12.46
C LEU A 170 6.27 -1.16 11.06
N ASP A 171 5.00 -1.25 10.67
CA ASP A 171 4.62 -1.80 9.38
C ASP A 171 4.94 -0.83 8.24
N ARG A 172 4.76 0.48 8.46
CA ARG A 172 5.21 1.53 7.52
C ARG A 172 6.72 1.44 7.27
N THR A 173 7.51 1.30 8.32
CA THR A 173 8.97 1.09 8.25
C THR A 173 9.29 -0.17 7.45
N ARG A 174 8.60 -1.29 7.69
CA ARG A 174 8.82 -2.55 6.94
C ARG A 174 8.55 -2.40 5.45
N ILE A 175 7.46 -1.75 5.07
CA ILE A 175 7.13 -1.49 3.66
C ILE A 175 8.22 -0.63 3.00
N LEU A 176 8.66 0.44 3.66
CA LEU A 176 9.74 1.29 3.16
C LEU A 176 11.08 0.56 3.07
N SER A 177 11.39 -0.34 3.98
CA SER A 177 12.58 -1.18 3.86
C SER A 177 12.57 -2.00 2.57
N GLN A 178 11.40 -2.45 2.08
CA GLN A 178 11.32 -3.11 0.77
C GLN A 178 11.56 -2.13 -0.40
N LEU A 179 11.02 -0.91 -0.32
CA LEU A 179 11.27 0.12 -1.33
C LEU A 179 12.75 0.53 -1.38
N VAL A 180 13.43 0.62 -0.24
CA VAL A 180 14.87 0.89 -0.17
C VAL A 180 15.66 -0.20 -0.93
N LYS A 181 15.32 -1.48 -0.72
CA LYS A 181 15.96 -2.59 -1.46
C LYS A 181 15.75 -2.46 -2.97
N ILE A 182 14.52 -2.14 -3.41
CA ILE A 182 14.18 -1.95 -4.81
C ILE A 182 14.99 -0.80 -5.43
N HIS A 183 15.13 0.31 -4.71
CA HIS A 183 15.97 1.43 -5.15
C HIS A 183 17.45 1.06 -5.26
N TYR A 184 17.99 0.29 -4.30
CA TYR A 184 19.36 -0.22 -4.40
C TYR A 184 19.57 -1.25 -5.51
N ALA A 185 18.52 -1.95 -5.93
CA ALA A 185 18.53 -2.76 -7.15
C ALA A 185 18.48 -1.93 -8.44
N GLY A 186 18.41 -0.59 -8.34
CA GLY A 186 18.41 0.31 -9.49
C GLY A 186 17.04 0.47 -10.13
N VAL A 187 15.95 0.33 -9.36
CA VAL A 187 14.58 0.48 -9.85
C VAL A 187 13.83 1.53 -9.01
N MET A 188 13.07 2.41 -9.68
CA MET A 188 12.14 3.33 -9.05
C MET A 188 10.71 2.97 -9.48
N HIS A 189 9.85 2.67 -8.51
CA HIS A 189 8.49 2.17 -8.76
C HIS A 189 7.55 3.22 -9.38
N ARG A 190 7.69 4.50 -8.98
CA ARG A 190 6.88 5.67 -9.39
C ARG A 190 5.39 5.68 -9.01
N ASP A 191 4.77 4.53 -8.75
CA ASP A 191 3.36 4.45 -8.34
C ASP A 191 3.14 3.65 -7.04
N VAL A 192 3.74 4.12 -5.94
CA VAL A 192 3.64 3.45 -4.64
C VAL A 192 2.36 3.92 -3.93
N HIS A 193 1.39 3.03 -3.81
CA HIS A 193 0.21 3.22 -2.98
C HIS A 193 -0.23 1.88 -2.35
N GLU A 194 -1.23 1.91 -1.48
CA GLU A 194 -1.61 0.78 -0.64
C GLU A 194 -2.07 -0.46 -1.45
N GLY A 195 -2.64 -0.22 -2.63
CA GLY A 195 -3.04 -1.26 -3.58
C GLY A 195 -1.86 -1.99 -4.23
N HIS A 196 -0.67 -1.40 -4.23
CA HIS A 196 0.56 -1.97 -4.77
C HIS A 196 1.49 -2.54 -3.70
N VAL A 197 0.96 -2.70 -2.48
CA VAL A 197 1.64 -3.37 -1.37
C VAL A 197 0.77 -4.52 -0.91
N VAL A 198 1.33 -5.73 -0.90
CA VAL A 198 0.63 -6.95 -0.47
C VAL A 198 1.26 -7.51 0.79
N GLU A 199 0.43 -8.11 1.64
CA GLU A 199 0.81 -8.67 2.93
C GLU A 199 0.33 -10.11 3.09
N ARG A 200 1.24 -10.96 3.57
CA ARG A 200 0.94 -12.34 4.01
C ARG A 200 1.84 -12.72 5.19
N GLY A 201 1.23 -12.92 6.36
CA GLY A 201 1.95 -13.41 7.54
C GLY A 201 2.94 -12.41 8.15
N GLY A 202 2.66 -11.13 8.05
CA GLY A 202 3.50 -10.01 8.50
C GLY A 202 4.63 -9.65 7.53
N ILE A 203 4.66 -10.25 6.33
CA ILE A 203 5.65 -9.99 5.29
C ILE A 203 5.00 -9.14 4.21
N PHE A 204 5.60 -7.98 3.95
CA PHE A 204 5.16 -7.05 2.92
C PHE A 204 6.01 -7.21 1.66
N LYS A 205 5.36 -7.18 0.49
CA LYS A 205 6.01 -7.16 -0.83
C LYS A 205 5.40 -6.05 -1.69
N ILE A 206 6.23 -5.44 -2.53
CA ILE A 206 5.81 -4.43 -3.50
C ILE A 206 5.50 -5.13 -4.83
N ILE A 207 4.38 -4.76 -5.45
CA ILE A 207 3.91 -5.33 -6.72
C ILE A 207 3.59 -4.21 -7.71
N ASP A 208 3.36 -4.59 -8.96
CA ASP A 208 2.90 -3.71 -10.02
C ASP A 208 3.94 -2.69 -10.53
N PHE A 209 4.96 -3.19 -11.23
CA PHE A 209 6.06 -2.40 -11.76
C PHE A 209 5.81 -1.88 -13.19
N HIS A 210 4.55 -1.76 -13.63
CA HIS A 210 4.24 -1.28 -14.99
C HIS A 210 4.73 0.15 -15.24
N ASP A 211 4.72 0.97 -14.20
CA ASP A 211 5.22 2.34 -14.22
C ASP A 211 6.67 2.44 -13.70
N ALA A 212 7.37 1.33 -13.49
CA ALA A 212 8.73 1.39 -12.97
C ALA A 212 9.74 1.93 -14.01
N VAL A 213 10.81 2.54 -13.53
CA VAL A 213 11.94 2.99 -14.37
C VAL A 213 13.28 2.61 -13.73
N GLY A 214 14.33 2.59 -14.55
CA GLY A 214 15.70 2.51 -14.04
C GLY A 214 16.00 3.70 -13.12
N HIS A 215 16.57 3.41 -11.95
CA HIS A 215 17.00 4.42 -10.99
C HIS A 215 18.47 4.77 -11.21
N GLU A 216 18.70 5.83 -11.97
CA GLU A 216 20.03 6.41 -12.21
C GLU A 216 20.12 7.85 -11.68
N PRO A 217 21.24 8.25 -11.05
CA PRO A 217 22.38 7.40 -10.65
C PRO A 217 21.97 6.34 -9.61
N ALA A 218 22.88 5.40 -9.34
CA ALA A 218 22.66 4.39 -8.30
C ALA A 218 22.23 5.05 -6.99
N CYS A 219 21.24 4.46 -6.32
CA CYS A 219 20.66 5.04 -5.12
C CYS A 219 21.71 5.23 -4.02
N ASP A 220 21.78 6.44 -3.48
CA ASP A 220 22.69 6.83 -2.40
C ASP A 220 21.93 7.15 -1.10
N PHE A 221 20.74 6.58 -0.93
CA PHE A 221 19.91 6.80 0.27
C PHE A 221 20.69 6.44 1.53
N ARG A 222 20.80 7.37 2.48
CA ARG A 222 21.72 7.26 3.63
C ARG A 222 21.07 6.68 4.90
N PHE A 223 19.75 6.52 4.90
CA PHE A 223 18.99 6.04 6.06
C PHE A 223 18.51 4.58 5.90
N ALA A 224 19.20 3.79 5.06
CA ALA A 224 18.77 2.41 4.79
C ALA A 224 18.89 1.47 5.99
N ASP A 225 19.93 1.65 6.82
CA ASP A 225 20.15 0.82 8.01
C ASP A 225 19.24 1.22 9.18
N ASP A 226 18.92 2.52 9.27
CA ASP A 226 18.02 3.09 10.27
C ASP A 226 17.26 4.27 9.66
N LEU A 227 15.94 4.11 9.50
CA LEU A 227 15.06 5.16 8.99
C LEU A 227 14.83 6.27 10.03
N HIS A 228 15.29 6.12 11.27
CA HIS A 228 15.02 7.04 12.38
C HIS A 228 13.51 7.24 12.60
N ALA A 229 12.76 6.13 12.58
CA ALA A 229 11.31 6.14 12.67
C ALA A 229 10.81 6.78 13.98
N GLY A 230 9.92 7.76 13.87
CA GLY A 230 9.39 8.52 15.00
C GLY A 230 10.34 9.57 15.58
N GLU A 231 11.50 9.78 14.97
CA GLU A 231 12.39 10.91 15.25
C GLU A 231 12.04 12.11 14.35
N PRO A 232 12.53 13.33 14.65
CA PRO A 232 12.30 14.49 13.80
C PRO A 232 12.72 14.25 12.35
N GLU A 233 11.94 14.79 11.40
CA GLU A 233 12.24 14.72 9.96
C GLU A 233 13.66 15.27 9.67
N PRO A 234 14.56 14.46 9.09
CA PRO A 234 15.89 14.91 8.68
C PRO A 234 15.80 15.81 7.44
N ASP A 235 16.85 16.59 7.20
CA ASP A 235 16.92 17.41 5.98
C ASP A 235 16.96 16.50 4.73
N GLY A 236 16.27 16.89 3.66
CA GLY A 236 16.24 16.14 2.41
C GLY A 236 17.63 15.98 1.78
N ASP A 237 18.52 16.96 1.96
CA ASP A 237 19.89 16.91 1.45
C ASP A 237 20.76 15.89 2.21
N GLU A 238 20.41 15.58 3.47
CA GLU A 238 21.09 14.57 4.27
C GLU A 238 20.76 13.15 3.78
N ALA A 239 19.55 12.96 3.25
CA ALA A 239 19.04 11.65 2.83
C ALA A 239 19.74 11.05 1.59
N GLY A 240 20.31 11.88 0.71
CA GLY A 240 20.89 11.45 -0.58
C GLY A 240 19.85 11.23 -1.67
N CYS A 241 18.94 10.25 -1.48
CA CYS A 241 17.91 9.91 -2.46
C CYS A 241 16.59 10.66 -2.18
N ILE A 242 16.36 11.76 -2.91
CA ILE A 242 15.15 12.60 -2.77
C ILE A 242 13.83 11.81 -2.98
N PRO A 243 13.69 10.93 -3.99
CA PRO A 243 12.47 10.13 -4.16
C PRO A 243 12.14 9.28 -2.93
N LEU A 244 13.11 8.55 -2.37
CA LEU A 244 12.88 7.76 -1.15
C LEU A 244 12.60 8.64 0.07
N TRP A 245 13.28 9.77 0.21
CA TRP A 245 13.00 10.72 1.30
C TRP A 245 11.56 11.24 1.24
N ARG A 246 11.05 11.56 0.04
CA ARG A 246 9.63 11.93 -0.14
C ARG A 246 8.70 10.79 0.24
N GLN A 247 9.03 9.56 -0.15
CA GLN A 247 8.22 8.41 0.22
C GLN A 247 8.19 8.19 1.74
N CYS A 248 9.33 8.36 2.43
CA CYS A 248 9.40 8.31 3.89
C CYS A 248 8.50 9.35 4.56
N LYS A 249 8.43 10.55 3.96
CA LYS A 249 7.55 11.63 4.42
C LYS A 249 6.07 11.32 4.19
N GLU A 250 5.70 10.79 3.02
CA GLU A 250 4.33 10.40 2.69
C GLU A 250 3.83 9.26 3.59
N PHE A 251 4.73 8.36 3.98
CA PHE A 251 4.47 7.30 4.95
C PHE A 251 4.47 7.78 6.41
N GLU A 252 4.71 9.08 6.65
CA GLU A 252 4.81 9.68 7.98
C GLU A 252 5.77 8.92 8.91
N ILE A 253 6.92 8.48 8.37
CA ILE A 253 7.93 7.77 9.15
C ILE A 253 8.51 8.64 10.25
N TRP A 254 8.76 9.89 9.91
CA TRP A 254 9.30 10.86 10.85
C TRP A 254 8.20 11.60 11.57
N ASP A 255 8.54 12.01 12.78
CA ASP A 255 7.76 12.91 13.58
C ASP A 255 7.91 14.33 13.02
N ASP A 256 7.00 14.70 12.12
CA ASP A 256 6.93 16.05 11.55
C ASP A 256 6.46 17.12 12.58
N GLY A 257 6.38 16.70 13.85
CA GLY A 257 5.90 17.49 14.95
C GLY A 257 4.44 17.82 14.77
N ARG A 258 3.64 17.06 14.02
CA ARG A 258 2.19 17.15 14.05
C ARG A 258 1.62 16.08 14.98
N ILE A 259 0.41 16.39 15.44
CA ILE A 259 -0.35 15.53 16.33
C ILE A 259 -1.80 15.56 15.86
N PHE A 260 -2.32 14.37 15.64
CA PHE A 260 -3.70 14.13 15.25
C PHE A 260 -4.56 13.99 16.50
N ILE A 261 -5.69 14.69 16.52
CA ILE A 261 -6.68 14.51 17.57
C ILE A 261 -7.93 13.89 16.94
N PRO A 262 -8.20 12.59 17.18
CA PRO A 262 -9.28 11.87 16.49
C PRO A 262 -10.65 12.54 16.59
N LEU A 263 -10.94 13.18 17.72
CA LEU A 263 -12.22 13.84 17.99
C LEU A 263 -12.49 15.09 17.12
N SER A 264 -11.44 15.74 16.61
CA SER A 264 -11.60 16.91 15.73
C SER A 264 -11.41 16.57 14.26
N GLY A 265 -10.82 15.41 13.95
CA GLY A 265 -10.34 15.09 12.60
C GLY A 265 -9.24 16.06 12.12
N MET A 266 -8.63 16.82 13.03
CA MET A 266 -7.62 17.84 12.70
C MET A 266 -6.24 17.42 13.20
N ALA A 267 -5.23 17.74 12.40
CA ALA A 267 -3.83 17.72 12.80
C ALA A 267 -3.37 19.11 13.26
N PHE A 268 -2.59 19.17 14.34
CA PHE A 268 -1.96 20.40 14.83
C PHE A 268 -0.46 20.23 14.90
N ARG A 269 0.31 21.32 14.75
CA ARG A 269 1.71 21.30 15.14
C ARG A 269 1.81 21.10 16.66
N ARG A 270 2.45 20.01 17.06
CA ARG A 270 2.87 19.67 18.41
C ARG A 270 3.66 20.83 19.00
N CYS A 271 3.18 21.32 20.13
CA CYS A 271 3.90 22.35 20.86
C CYS A 271 5.10 21.73 21.59
N ASN A 272 6.15 22.51 21.82
CA ASN A 272 7.30 22.07 22.62
C ASN A 272 6.82 21.55 23.98
N GLY A 273 7.30 20.37 24.39
CA GLY A 273 6.91 19.76 25.66
C GLY A 273 5.60 18.96 25.64
N TRP A 274 4.97 18.77 24.48
CA TRP A 274 3.91 17.78 24.33
C TRP A 274 4.49 16.37 24.10
N PRO A 275 3.74 15.32 24.49
CA PRO A 275 4.12 13.95 24.22
C PRO A 275 3.95 13.56 22.76
N ARG A 276 4.57 12.44 22.38
CA ARG A 276 4.44 11.83 21.05
C ARG A 276 3.00 11.35 20.80
N GLN A 277 2.63 11.18 19.51
CA GLN A 277 1.29 10.76 19.10
C GLN A 277 0.83 9.49 19.82
N GLU A 278 1.70 8.48 19.95
CA GLU A 278 1.38 7.22 20.63
C GLU A 278 0.91 7.39 22.09
N VAL A 279 1.50 8.37 22.79
CA VAL A 279 1.13 8.69 24.17
C VAL A 279 -0.18 9.47 24.19
N ILE A 280 -0.35 10.41 23.27
CA ILE A 280 -1.58 11.20 23.10
C ILE A 280 -2.77 10.28 22.82
N ASP A 281 -2.63 9.32 21.91
CA ASP A 281 -3.69 8.36 21.57
C ASP A 281 -4.11 7.53 22.77
N LYS A 282 -3.14 7.06 23.57
CA LYS A 282 -3.39 6.23 24.76
C LYS A 282 -3.97 7.01 25.94
N LEU A 283 -3.67 8.31 26.03
CA LEU A 283 -4.02 9.18 27.16
C LEU A 283 -5.04 10.26 26.77
N MET A 284 -5.68 10.14 25.62
CA MET A 284 -6.73 11.06 25.19
C MET A 284 -7.90 11.00 26.20
N PRO A 285 -8.34 12.13 26.78
CA PRO A 285 -9.46 12.13 27.71
C PRO A 285 -10.76 11.75 27.00
N SER A 286 -11.36 10.62 27.39
CA SER A 286 -12.61 10.13 26.80
C SER A 286 -13.83 11.02 27.10
N CYS A 287 -13.69 11.94 28.05
CA CYS A 287 -14.75 12.87 28.42
C CYS A 287 -14.97 14.01 27.41
N ILE A 288 -14.07 14.19 26.44
CA ILE A 288 -14.19 15.21 25.41
C ILE A 288 -15.14 14.70 24.32
N SER A 289 -16.29 15.35 24.16
CA SER A 289 -17.28 14.98 23.14
C SER A 289 -17.42 16.02 22.01
N HIS A 290 -16.87 17.22 22.17
CA HIS A 290 -16.95 18.30 21.18
C HIS A 290 -15.66 19.11 21.16
N TRP A 291 -15.21 19.49 19.96
CA TRP A 291 -14.03 20.32 19.77
C TRP A 291 -14.38 21.81 19.80
N ASN A 292 -13.65 22.60 20.60
CA ASN A 292 -13.71 24.06 20.58
C ASN A 292 -12.40 24.68 21.13
N THR A 293 -12.28 26.00 21.07
CA THR A 293 -11.06 26.73 21.51
C THR A 293 -10.71 26.49 22.98
N ILE A 294 -11.71 26.33 23.86
CA ILE A 294 -11.50 26.04 25.29
C ILE A 294 -10.86 24.66 25.47
N VAL A 295 -11.43 23.64 24.81
CA VAL A 295 -10.90 22.26 24.84
C VAL A 295 -9.47 22.23 24.31
N LYS A 296 -9.20 22.94 23.21
CA LYS A 296 -7.84 23.06 22.65
C LYS A 296 -6.84 23.61 23.67
N HIS A 297 -7.18 24.68 24.39
CA HIS A 297 -6.31 25.25 25.43
C HIS A 297 -6.16 24.33 26.64
N ALA A 298 -7.22 23.66 27.09
CA ALA A 298 -7.13 22.71 28.18
C ALA A 298 -6.26 21.50 27.83
N LEU A 299 -6.33 21.02 26.58
CA LEU A 299 -5.46 19.96 26.08
C LEU A 299 -4.00 20.38 26.03
N GLN A 300 -3.70 21.65 25.69
CA GLN A 300 -2.34 22.19 25.78
C GLN A 300 -1.75 22.02 27.17
N GLU A 301 -2.46 22.44 28.20
CA GLU A 301 -2.00 22.32 29.59
C GLU A 301 -1.95 20.86 30.07
N TYR A 302 -2.97 20.07 29.71
CA TYR A 302 -3.03 18.65 30.04
C TYR A 302 -1.82 17.89 29.49
N PHE A 303 -1.48 18.06 28.21
CA PHE A 303 -0.38 17.32 27.60
C PHE A 303 1.00 17.77 28.10
N HIS A 304 1.19 19.05 28.43
CA HIS A 304 2.41 19.48 29.13
C HIS A 304 2.55 18.79 30.49
N LEU A 305 1.46 18.66 31.25
CA LEU A 305 1.47 17.95 32.53
C LEU A 305 1.80 16.47 32.34
N ILE A 306 1.17 15.81 31.36
CA ILE A 306 1.42 14.41 31.04
C ILE A 306 2.89 14.18 30.65
N GLN A 307 3.45 14.99 29.76
CA GLN A 307 4.85 14.85 29.36
C GLN A 307 5.78 15.03 30.57
N LYS A 308 5.54 16.06 31.39
CA LYS A 308 6.34 16.28 32.60
C LYS A 308 6.27 15.10 33.56
N GLU A 309 5.13 14.45 33.72
CA GLU A 309 5.01 13.28 34.60
C GLU A 309 5.70 12.04 34.00
N LEU A 310 5.64 11.85 32.69
CA LEU A 310 6.40 10.82 32.00
C LEU A 310 7.91 11.02 32.18
N ASP A 311 8.39 12.25 32.03
CA ASP A 311 9.80 12.60 32.26
C ASP A 311 10.24 12.32 33.70
N ASN A 312 9.29 12.37 34.66
CA ASN A 312 9.51 12.02 36.06
C ASN A 312 9.32 10.51 36.36
N GLY A 313 9.13 9.67 35.34
CA GLY A 313 9.04 8.22 35.47
C GLY A 313 7.66 7.69 35.88
N VAL A 314 6.60 8.49 35.76
CA VAL A 314 5.23 8.01 36.00
C VAL A 314 4.81 7.06 34.89
N SER A 315 4.25 5.89 35.24
CA SER A 315 3.87 4.89 34.23
C SER A 315 2.62 5.29 33.44
N MET A 316 2.58 4.90 32.16
CA MET A 316 1.44 5.12 31.27
C MET A 316 0.11 4.63 31.85
N GLU A 317 0.10 3.50 32.56
CA GLU A 317 -1.13 2.93 33.12
C GLU A 317 -1.70 3.76 34.28
N LEU A 318 -0.82 4.38 35.07
CA LEU A 318 -1.26 5.28 36.13
C LEU A 318 -1.83 6.57 35.54
N LEU A 319 -1.20 7.11 34.48
CA LEU A 319 -1.69 8.29 33.77
C LEU A 319 -3.06 8.03 33.16
N LYS A 320 -3.22 6.88 32.49
CA LYS A 320 -4.46 6.47 31.81
C LYS A 320 -5.65 6.38 32.78
N LYS A 321 -5.44 5.80 33.97
CA LYS A 321 -6.49 5.63 34.99
C LYS A 321 -7.16 6.95 35.40
N ASN A 322 -6.40 8.05 35.38
CA ASN A 322 -6.84 9.35 35.85
C ASN A 322 -6.92 10.41 34.73
N ALA A 323 -6.88 10.01 33.46
CA ALA A 323 -6.79 10.92 32.31
C ALA A 323 -7.90 11.99 32.32
N ASN A 324 -9.16 11.59 32.54
CA ASN A 324 -10.30 12.51 32.59
C ASN A 324 -10.21 13.50 33.77
N GLU A 325 -9.89 13.02 34.97
CA GLU A 325 -9.78 13.90 36.15
C GLU A 325 -8.67 14.94 35.96
N ARG A 326 -7.55 14.52 35.38
CA ARG A 326 -6.41 15.39 35.06
C ARG A 326 -6.78 16.45 34.04
N PHE A 327 -7.42 16.05 32.95
CA PHE A 327 -7.91 16.98 31.93
C PHE A 327 -8.88 18.01 32.51
N LEU A 328 -9.82 17.58 33.37
CA LEU A 328 -10.76 18.49 34.02
C LEU A 328 -10.06 19.55 34.88
N LYS A 329 -8.93 19.21 35.51
CA LYS A 329 -8.11 20.17 36.28
C LYS A 329 -7.37 21.18 35.39
N SER A 330 -7.16 20.86 34.12
CA SER A 330 -6.54 21.74 33.12
C SER A 330 -7.52 22.78 32.56
N LEU A 331 -8.83 22.65 32.81
CA LEU A 331 -9.82 23.68 32.46
C LEU A 331 -9.69 24.87 33.42
N ARG A 332 -9.67 26.10 32.88
CA ARG A 332 -9.68 27.30 33.74
C ARG A 332 -11.04 27.43 34.42
N PRO A 333 -11.12 27.95 35.67
CA PRO A 333 -12.39 28.07 36.39
C PRO A 333 -13.48 28.87 35.66
N ALA A 334 -13.09 29.89 34.87
CA ALA A 334 -14.01 30.70 34.07
C ALA A 334 -14.52 29.99 32.80
N ASP A 335 -13.83 28.94 32.36
CA ASP A 335 -14.14 28.17 31.17
C ASP A 335 -15.08 26.98 31.46
N VAL A 336 -15.31 26.68 32.75
CA VAL A 336 -16.30 25.69 33.22
C VAL A 336 -17.69 26.31 33.15
N VAL A 337 -18.22 26.46 31.93
CA VAL A 337 -19.61 26.87 31.71
C VAL A 337 -20.53 25.73 32.18
N PRO A 338 -21.69 26.00 32.81
CA PRO A 338 -22.63 24.95 33.27
C PRO A 338 -23.09 23.96 32.20
N ASN A 339 -22.88 24.27 30.91
CA ASN A 339 -23.27 23.43 29.78
C ASN A 339 -22.24 22.36 29.40
N PHE A 340 -21.07 22.29 30.04
CA PHE A 340 -20.22 21.09 30.00
C PHE A 340 -20.80 20.02 30.94
N VAL A 341 -21.96 19.48 30.57
CA VAL A 341 -22.55 18.34 31.29
C VAL A 341 -21.79 17.09 30.85
N PHE A 342 -20.71 16.78 31.57
CA PHE A 342 -20.06 15.49 31.47
C PHE A 342 -21.07 14.40 31.88
N PRO A 343 -21.39 13.41 31.02
CA PRO A 343 -22.51 12.48 31.25
C PRO A 343 -22.41 11.59 32.50
N GLN A 344 -21.37 11.68 33.34
CA GLN A 344 -21.15 10.72 34.43
C GLN A 344 -20.75 11.28 35.80
N TYR A 345 -20.67 12.60 36.00
CA TYR A 345 -20.42 13.17 37.33
C TYR A 345 -21.71 13.68 38.00
N ARG A 346 -22.71 12.80 38.17
CA ARG A 346 -23.67 12.95 39.27
C ARG A 346 -23.04 12.31 40.51
N ARG A 347 -22.52 13.15 41.41
CA ARG A 347 -22.07 12.71 42.74
C ARG A 347 -23.23 11.96 43.43
N THR A 348 -22.99 10.72 43.81
CA THR A 348 -23.70 10.05 44.91
C THR A 348 -23.33 10.67 46.24
#